data_AF-A0AA40VV49-F1
#
_entry.id   AF-A0AA40VV49-F1
#
_cell.length_a   1.000
_cell.length_b   1.000
_cell.length_c   1.000
_cell.angle_alpha   90.00
_cell.angle_beta   90.00
_cell.angle_gamma   90.00
#
_symmetry.space_group_name_H-M   'P 1'
#
loop_
_entity.id
_entity.type
_entity.pdbx_description
1 polymer ?
#
loop_
_entity_poly.entity_id
_entity_poly.type
_entity_poly.pdbx_seq_one_letter_code
_entity_poly.pdbx_strand_id
1 'polypeptide(L)' 'MSCPNLYTLVDAAKFILNEIAAHPNFVTLEYYPDLTIGDAQTALSYLKQELEDNQQPSIVPETSV' A
#
# COMPACT_ATOMS: atom_id res chain seq x y z
N MET A 1 3.51 23.66 -3.86
CA MET A 1 3.09 22.46 -3.08
C MET A 1 4.06 21.35 -3.43
N SER A 2 4.72 20.70 -2.46
CA SER A 2 5.58 19.55 -2.76
C SER A 2 4.72 18.33 -3.06
N CYS A 3 5.14 17.51 -4.02
CA CYS A 3 4.49 16.22 -4.23
C CYS A 3 4.73 15.34 -2.99
N PRO A 4 3.70 14.69 -2.43
CA PRO A 4 3.89 13.73 -1.36
C PRO A 4 4.78 12.59 -1.85
N ASN A 5 5.62 12.06 -0.96
CA ASN A 5 6.42 10.90 -1.30
C ASN A 5 5.52 9.65 -1.42
N LEU A 6 6.04 8.62 -2.08
CA LEU A 6 5.26 7.42 -2.39
C LEU A 6 4.80 6.66 -1.14
N TYR A 7 5.57 6.65 -0.05
CA TYR A 7 5.14 6.04 1.22
C TYR A 7 3.90 6.70 1.78
N THR A 8 3.89 8.03 1.82
CA THR A 8 2.74 8.80 2.30
C THR A 8 1.51 8.54 1.45
N LEU A 9 1.67 8.37 0.14
CA LEU A 9 0.57 8.01 -0.76
C LEU A 9 0.04 6.60 -0.49
N VAL A 10 0.93 5.61 -0.30
CA VAL A 10 0.53 4.23 -0.01
C VAL A 10 -0.20 4.13 1.34
N ASP A 11 0.29 4.82 2.37
CA ASP A 11 -0.35 4.84 3.68
C ASP A 11 -1.71 5.55 3.63
N ALA A 12 -1.81 6.67 2.91
CA ALA A 12 -3.09 7.36 2.71
C ALA A 12 -4.10 6.49 1.95
N ALA A 13 -3.65 5.76 0.91
CA ALA A 13 -4.51 4.85 0.16
C ALA A 13 -5.03 3.70 1.05
N LYS A 14 -4.17 3.08 1.86
CA LYS A 14 -4.57 2.04 2.82
C LYS A 14 -5.59 2.57 3.83
N PHE A 15 -5.38 3.79 4.34
CA PHE A 15 -6.34 4.44 5.24
C PHE A 15 -7.71 4.64 4.56
N ILE A 16 -7.74 5.22 3.37
CA ILE A 16 -9.00 5.46 2.63
C ILE A 16 -9.74 4.15 2.34
N LEU A 17 -9.03 3.09 1.96
CA LEU A 17 -9.66 1.79 1.73
C LEU A 17 -10.30 1.21 3.00
N ASN A 18 -9.70 1.42 4.17
CA ASN A 18 -10.30 1.01 5.44
C ASN A 18 -11.58 1.79 5.74
N GLU A 19 -11.57 3.11 5.50
CA GLU A 19 -12.75 3.95 5.68
C GLU A 19 -13.89 3.54 4.73
N ILE A 20 -13.57 3.23 3.47
CA ILE A 20 -14.55 2.73 2.50
C ILE A 20 -15.10 1.37 2.95
N ALA A 21 -14.24 0.45 3.37
CA ALA A 21 -14.66 -0.88 3.82
C ALA A 21 -15.60 -0.83 5.05
N ALA A 22 -15.38 0.13 5.94
CA ALA A 22 -16.21 0.34 7.13
C ALA A 22 -17.48 1.16 6.84
N HIS A 23 -17.60 1.78 5.67
CA HIS A 23 -18.69 2.69 5.38
C HIS A 23 -20.02 1.93 5.21
N PRO A 24 -21.11 2.31 5.91
CA PRO A 24 -22.40 1.59 5.85
C PRO A 24 -22.93 1.38 4.44
N ASN A 25 -22.85 2.42 3.59
CA ASN A 25 -23.31 2.31 2.19
C ASN A 25 -22.51 1.30 1.38
N PHE A 26 -21.22 1.10 1.68
CA PHE A 26 -20.41 0.10 0.98
C PHE A 26 -20.74 -1.31 1.50
N VAL A 27 -20.91 -1.47 2.81
CA VAL A 27 -21.28 -2.76 3.43
C VAL A 27 -22.65 -3.26 2.96
N THR A 28 -23.61 -2.36 2.75
CA THR A 28 -24.95 -2.72 2.26
C THR A 28 -25.05 -2.72 0.73
N LEU A 29 -23.95 -2.47 0.02
CA LEU A 29 -23.95 -2.45 -1.42
C LEU A 29 -24.00 -3.89 -1.95
N GLU A 30 -25.04 -4.24 -2.68
CA GLU A 30 -25.10 -5.50 -3.43
C GLU A 30 -24.25 -5.40 -4.70
N TYR A 31 -22.93 -5.30 -4.51
CA TYR A 31 -21.95 -5.19 -5.57
C TYR A 31 -20.87 -6.25 -5.39
N TYR A 32 -20.62 -7.01 -6.47
CA TYR A 32 -19.70 -8.15 -6.49
C TYR A 32 -18.65 -7.92 -7.58
N PRO A 33 -17.61 -7.11 -7.32
CA PRO A 33 -16.54 -6.87 -8.27
C PRO A 33 -15.62 -8.09 -8.39
N ASP A 34 -14.91 -8.19 -9.52
CA ASP A 34 -13.83 -9.17 -9.70
C ASP A 34 -12.64 -8.92 -8.74
N LEU A 35 -12.47 -7.66 -8.30
CA LEU A 35 -11.43 -7.24 -7.35
C LEU A 35 -12.08 -6.57 -6.14
N THR A 36 -11.74 -7.07 -4.95
CA THR A 36 -12.25 -6.60 -3.66
C THR A 36 -11.37 -5.51 -3.04
N ILE A 37 -11.87 -4.86 -1.99
CA ILE A 37 -11.01 -3.99 -1.17
C ILE A 37 -9.85 -4.78 -0.55
N GLY A 38 -10.06 -6.05 -0.19
CA GLY A 38 -9.01 -6.92 0.33
C GLY A 38 -7.87 -7.14 -0.67
N ASP A 39 -8.20 -7.26 -1.96
CA ASP A 39 -7.21 -7.38 -3.03
C ASP A 39 -6.39 -6.08 -3.15
N ALA A 40 -7.06 -4.93 -3.12
CA ALA A 40 -6.38 -3.63 -3.15
C ALA A 40 -5.47 -3.41 -1.92
N GLN A 41 -5.93 -3.77 -0.73
CA GLN A 41 -5.15 -3.70 0.51
C GLN A 41 -3.91 -4.62 0.45
N THR A 42 -4.06 -5.80 -0.15
CA THR A 42 -2.97 -6.76 -0.34
C THR A 42 -1.92 -6.20 -1.31
N ALA A 43 -2.35 -5.70 -2.48
CA ALA A 43 -1.46 -5.07 -3.46
C ALA A 43 -0.68 -3.88 -2.86
N LEU A 44 -1.35 -3.01 -2.08
CA LEU A 44 -0.68 -1.90 -1.39
C LEU A 44 0.29 -2.35 -0.31
N SER A 45 0.05 -3.50 0.32
CA SER A 45 0.97 -4.05 1.32
C SER A 45 2.23 -4.61 0.66
N TYR A 46 2.12 -5.26 -0.50
CA TYR A 46 3.28 -5.64 -1.30
C TYR A 46 4.05 -4.43 -1.79
N LEU A 47 3.36 -3.40 -2.30
CA LEU A 47 4.03 -2.16 -2.71
C LEU A 47 4.78 -1.50 -1.54
N LYS A 48 4.19 -1.47 -0.34
CA LYS A 48 4.86 -0.94 0.85
C LYS A 48 6.12 -1.74 1.19
N GLN A 49 6.02 -3.06 1.20
CA GLN A 49 7.15 -3.94 1.48
C GLN A 49 8.30 -3.70 0.50
N GLU A 50 8.02 -3.69 -0.80
CA GLU A 50 9.02 -3.43 -1.84
C GLU A 50 9.68 -2.06 -1.65
N LEU A 51 8.92 -1.03 -1.30
CA LEU A 51 9.50 0.28 -1.01
C LEU A 51 10.47 0.18 0.18
N GLU A 52 10.02 -0.40 1.30
CA GLU A 52 10.83 -0.60 2.53
C GLU A 52 12.11 -1.38 2.25
N ASP A 53 12.05 -2.42 1.42
CA ASP A 53 13.20 -3.23 1.01
C ASP A 53 14.19 -2.41 0.16
N ASN A 54 13.69 -1.60 -0.77
CA ASN A 54 14.51 -0.72 -1.61
C ASN A 54 15.13 0.47 -0.85
N GLN A 55 14.66 0.76 0.37
CA GLN A 55 15.30 1.74 1.26
C GLN A 55 16.42 1.16 2.13
N GLN A 56 16.56 -0.17 2.21
CA GLN A 56 17.66 -0.76 2.95
C GLN A 56 18.99 -0.46 2.23
N PRO A 57 19.99 0.14 2.90
CA PRO A 57 21.30 0.33 2.31
C PRO A 57 21.84 -1.05 1.96
N SER A 58 22.23 -1.23 0.69
CA SER A 58 22.90 -2.43 0.23
C SER A 58 24.15 -2.65 1.08
N ILE A 59 24.08 -3.62 1.99
CA ILE A 59 25.24 -4.07 2.76
C ILE A 59 26.05 -4.94 1.79
N VAL A 60 26.69 -4.33 0.80
CA VAL A 60 27.74 -5.01 0.04
C VAL A 60 28.96 -4.99 0.94
N PRO A 61 29.46 -6.13 1.43
CA PRO A 61 30.75 -6.16 2.08
C PRO A 61 31.76 -5.79 0.99
N GLU A 62 32.42 -4.64 1.11
CA GLU A 62 33.64 -4.33 0.35
C GLU A 62 34.64 -5.45 0.60
N THR A 63 34.66 -6.44 -0.28
CA THR A 63 35.73 -7.43 -0.30
C THR A 63 36.84 -6.80 -1.11
N SER A 64 37.72 -6.06 -0.43
CA SER A 64 39.02 -5.66 -0.96
C SER A 64 39.81 -6.92 -1.34
N VAL A 65 40.10 -7.11 -2.62
CA VAL A 65 41.30 -7.79 -3.12
C VAL A 65 41.73 -7.16 -4.45
#